data_AF-A0A2R2IZY0-F1
#
_entry.id   AF-A0A2R2IZY0-F1
#
_cell.length_a   1.000
_cell.length_b   1.000
_cell.length_c   1.000
_cell.angle_alpha   90.00
_cell.angle_beta   90.00
_cell.angle_gamma   90.00
#
_symmetry.space_group_name_H-M   'P 1'
#
loop_
_entity.id
_entity.type
_entity.pdbx_description
1 polymer ?
#
loop_
_entity_poly.entity_id
_entity_poly.type
_entity_poly.pdbx_seq_one_letter_code
_entity_poly.pdbx_strand_id
1 'polypeptide(L)'
;MLFPRISSVPMPSEDLPGNCKADYMEAREIALQSPRAAAALLRLLVEKLAQQFGEPENTIDKNIGLMVQKGLPAALQKAFDSVRVIGNAAVHPGIMDIDDNPDVVTSLFKLVNIIVEKMITEPKEIDAVFELLPDSRKAGIAARDKPKT
;
A
#
# COMPACT_ATOMS: atom_id res chain seq x y z
N MET A 1 -0.97 19.19 31.24
CA MET A 1 -1.89 19.44 30.11
C MET A 1 -1.60 18.40 29.04
N LEU A 2 -2.61 17.65 28.61
CA LEU A 2 -2.52 16.76 27.44
C LEU A 2 -3.06 17.56 26.25
N PHE A 3 -2.21 17.87 25.28
CA PHE A 3 -2.65 18.48 24.01
C PHE A 3 -2.98 17.35 23.03
N PRO A 4 -4.12 17.40 22.32
CA PRO A 4 -4.40 16.44 21.26
C PRO A 4 -3.34 16.58 20.16
N ARG A 5 -2.71 15.48 19.78
CA ARG A 5 -1.83 15.44 18.60
C ARG A 5 -2.73 15.56 17.37
N ILE A 6 -2.86 16.77 16.83
CA ILE A 6 -3.51 16.98 15.53
C ILE A 6 -2.52 16.52 14.47
N SER A 7 -2.70 15.30 13.98
CA SER A 7 -1.91 14.76 12.87
C SER A 7 -2.58 15.15 11.55
N SER A 8 -1.86 15.90 10.71
CA SER A 8 -2.25 16.26 9.33
C SER A 8 -2.16 15.07 8.36
N VAL A 9 -1.69 13.92 8.86
CA VAL A 9 -1.55 12.68 8.11
C VAL A 9 -2.92 12.02 7.91
N PRO A 10 -3.22 11.53 6.69
CA PRO A 10 -4.48 10.87 6.39
C PRO A 10 -4.73 9.64 7.28
N MET A 11 -5.99 9.26 7.42
CA MET A 11 -6.36 7.99 8.03
C MET A 11 -6.06 6.82 7.07
N PRO A 12 -5.76 5.62 7.59
CA PRO A 12 -5.62 4.44 6.74
C PRO A 12 -6.95 4.14 6.03
N SER A 13 -6.86 3.57 4.82
CA SER A 13 -8.03 2.97 4.16
C SER A 13 -8.68 1.91 5.06
N GLU A 14 -10.01 1.80 5.00
CA GLU A 14 -10.78 0.85 5.79
C GLU A 14 -10.42 -0.60 5.46
N ASP A 15 -10.05 -0.86 4.21
CA ASP A 15 -9.68 -2.19 3.70
C ASP A 15 -8.20 -2.53 3.94
N LEU A 16 -7.43 -1.66 4.60
CA LEU A 16 -6.05 -1.96 4.96
C LEU A 16 -6.02 -3.17 5.94
N PRO A 17 -5.27 -4.25 5.62
CA PRO A 17 -5.20 -5.45 6.46
C PRO A 17 -4.78 -5.14 7.89
N GLY A 18 -5.33 -5.87 8.87
CA GLY A 18 -5.19 -5.54 10.29
C GLY A 18 -3.73 -5.43 10.79
N ASN A 19 -2.85 -6.32 10.31
CA ASN A 19 -1.42 -6.28 10.63
C ASN A 19 -0.72 -5.02 10.08
N CYS A 20 -1.12 -4.56 8.89
CA CYS A 20 -0.62 -3.35 8.25
C CYS A 20 -1.24 -2.08 8.85
N LYS A 21 -2.50 -2.17 9.31
CA LYS A 21 -3.22 -1.06 9.97
C LYS A 21 -2.57 -0.67 11.29
N ALA A 22 -2.08 -1.63 12.06
CA ALA A 22 -1.33 -1.35 13.28
C ALA A 22 -0.06 -0.53 12.98
N ASP A 23 0.76 -0.97 12.02
CA ASP A 23 1.97 -0.25 11.60
C ASP A 23 1.65 1.16 11.07
N TYR A 24 0.57 1.32 10.30
CA TYR A 24 0.13 2.61 9.77
C TYR A 24 -0.22 3.58 10.90
N MET A 25 -1.00 3.11 11.88
CA MET A 25 -1.41 3.93 13.00
C MET A 25 -0.22 4.30 13.88
N GLU A 26 0.71 3.38 14.13
CA GLU A 26 1.94 3.67 14.84
C GLU A 26 2.79 4.72 14.10
N ALA A 27 2.98 4.55 12.78
CA ALA A 27 3.66 5.54 11.95
C ALA A 27 2.99 6.90 12.05
N ARG A 28 1.66 6.95 12.03
CA ARG A 28 0.88 8.20 12.12
C ARG A 28 1.06 8.90 13.45
N GLU A 29 1.12 8.15 14.55
CA GLU A 29 1.31 8.69 15.90
C GLU A 29 2.68 9.32 16.12
N ILE A 30 3.70 8.83 15.40
CA ILE A 30 5.10 9.30 15.51
C ILE A 30 5.54 10.20 14.36
N ALA A 31 4.73 10.38 13.31
CA ALA A 31 5.12 11.10 12.10
C ALA A 31 5.63 12.52 12.34
N LEU A 32 5.11 13.22 13.36
CA LEU A 32 5.56 14.57 13.71
C LEU A 32 6.83 14.57 14.58
N GLN A 33 6.99 13.56 15.44
CA GLN A 33 8.11 13.48 16.39
C GLN A 33 9.34 12.81 15.77
N SER A 34 9.12 11.87 14.86
CA SER A 34 10.14 11.16 14.12
C SER A 34 9.64 10.80 12.73
N PRO A 35 9.71 11.76 11.78
CA PRO A 35 9.45 11.53 10.36
C PRO A 35 10.21 10.30 9.82
N ARG A 36 11.47 10.15 10.23
CA ARG A 36 12.31 9.00 9.91
C ARG A 36 11.73 7.65 10.35
N ALA A 37 11.32 7.55 11.62
CA ALA A 37 10.75 6.30 12.13
C ALA A 37 9.42 5.98 11.45
N ALA A 38 8.58 7.00 11.21
CA ALA A 38 7.34 6.83 10.46
C ALA A 38 7.61 6.32 9.03
N ALA A 39 8.59 6.87 8.32
CA ALA A 39 8.96 6.41 6.98
C ALA A 39 9.45 4.95 6.97
N ALA A 40 10.21 4.53 7.99
CA ALA A 40 10.65 3.15 8.13
C ALA A 40 9.48 2.18 8.39
N LEU A 41 8.51 2.57 9.22
CA LEU A 41 7.29 1.79 9.45
C LEU A 41 6.45 1.67 8.18
N LEU A 42 6.30 2.76 7.41
CA LEU A 42 5.58 2.73 6.14
C LEU A 42 6.26 1.84 5.10
N ARG A 43 7.61 1.81 5.07
CA ARG A 43 8.36 0.86 4.23
C ARG A 43 8.05 -0.58 4.63
N LEU A 44 8.09 -0.90 5.92
CA LEU A 44 7.76 -2.24 6.43
C LEU A 44 6.32 -2.63 6.08
N LEU A 45 5.37 -1.71 6.23
CA LEU A 45 3.98 -1.90 5.86
C LEU A 45 3.85 -2.27 4.38
N VAL A 46 4.48 -1.51 3.49
CA VAL A 46 4.42 -1.77 2.04
C VAL A 46 5.11 -3.08 1.67
N GLU A 47 6.15 -3.48 2.39
CA GLU A 47 6.77 -4.80 2.25
C GLU A 47 5.80 -5.94 2.61
N LYS A 48 5.07 -5.81 3.73
CA LYS A 48 4.03 -6.77 4.11
C LYS A 48 2.90 -6.83 3.07
N LEU A 49 2.48 -5.70 2.51
CA LEU A 49 1.51 -5.67 1.42
C LEU A 49 2.05 -6.39 0.17
N ALA A 50 3.28 -6.08 -0.25
CA ALA A 50 3.89 -6.72 -1.40
C ALA A 50 4.02 -8.24 -1.24
N GLN A 51 4.28 -8.73 -0.02
CA GLN A 51 4.31 -10.16 0.31
C GLN A 51 2.94 -10.84 0.23
N GLN A 52 1.84 -10.11 0.43
CA GLN A 52 0.49 -10.65 0.28
C GLN A 52 0.09 -10.89 -1.19
N PHE A 53 0.57 -10.05 -2.11
CA PHE A 53 0.29 -10.19 -3.55
C PHE A 53 1.39 -10.96 -4.32
N GLY A 54 2.59 -11.01 -3.74
CA GLY A 54 3.76 -11.73 -4.22
C GLY A 54 3.97 -13.05 -3.49
N GLU A 55 5.23 -13.33 -3.15
CA GLU A 55 5.62 -14.50 -2.37
C GLU A 55 6.05 -14.07 -0.95
N PRO A 56 5.64 -14.79 0.11
CA PRO A 56 5.92 -14.38 1.50
C PRO A 56 7.41 -14.27 1.85
N GLU A 57 8.26 -15.13 1.29
CA GLU A 57 9.69 -15.20 1.63
C GLU A 57 10.57 -14.24 0.80
N ASN A 58 9.98 -13.52 -0.15
CA ASN A 58 10.72 -12.63 -1.03
C ASN A 58 10.92 -11.25 -0.41
N THR A 59 12.01 -10.59 -0.83
CA THR A 59 12.23 -9.17 -0.54
C THR A 59 11.20 -8.32 -1.29
N ILE A 60 10.88 -7.15 -0.74
CA ILE A 60 9.99 -6.17 -1.39
C ILE A 60 10.35 -5.90 -2.86
N ASP A 61 11.63 -5.77 -3.19
CA ASP A 61 12.11 -5.51 -4.57
C ASP A 61 11.75 -6.65 -5.54
N LYS A 62 11.97 -7.91 -5.11
CA LYS A 62 11.59 -9.09 -5.89
C LYS A 62 10.07 -9.19 -6.05
N ASN A 63 9.32 -8.92 -4.98
CA ASN A 63 7.85 -8.97 -5.03
C ASN A 63 7.26 -7.91 -5.94
N ILE A 64 7.80 -6.68 -5.95
CA ILE A 64 7.42 -5.65 -6.92
C ILE A 64 7.67 -6.16 -8.35
N GLY A 65 8.84 -6.76 -8.62
CA GLY A 65 9.16 -7.34 -9.92
C GLY A 65 8.18 -8.44 -10.35
N LEU A 66 7.80 -9.33 -9.44
CA LEU A 66 6.80 -10.38 -9.70
C LEU A 66 5.41 -9.79 -9.96
N MET A 67 4.99 -8.80 -9.18
CA MET A 67 3.71 -8.12 -9.37
C MET A 67 3.65 -7.43 -10.74
N VAL A 68 4.74 -6.79 -11.18
CA VAL A 68 4.84 -6.19 -12.52
C VAL A 68 4.69 -7.26 -13.61
N GLN A 69 5.32 -8.43 -13.46
CA GLN A 69 5.15 -9.54 -14.40
C GLN A 69 3.69 -10.07 -14.42
N LYS A 70 2.98 -10.00 -13.29
CA LYS A 70 1.55 -10.33 -13.16
C LYS A 70 0.62 -9.21 -13.63
N GLY A 71 1.14 -8.09 -14.16
CA GLY A 71 0.34 -7.01 -14.73
C GLY A 71 0.10 -5.81 -13.81
N LEU A 72 0.90 -5.63 -12.75
CA LEU A 72 0.81 -4.42 -11.90
C LEU A 72 0.97 -3.15 -12.75
N PRO A 73 0.03 -2.19 -12.68
CA PRO A 73 0.15 -0.91 -13.36
C PRO A 73 1.44 -0.17 -12.99
N ALA A 74 2.09 0.44 -13.99
CA ALA A 74 3.33 1.20 -13.80
C ALA A 74 3.20 2.34 -12.76
N ALA A 75 2.01 2.93 -12.62
CA ALA A 75 1.73 3.93 -11.59
C ALA A 75 1.84 3.35 -10.17
N LEU A 76 1.34 2.13 -9.96
CA LEU A 76 1.45 1.44 -8.67
C LEU A 76 2.88 0.99 -8.40
N GLN A 77 3.59 0.48 -9.41
CA GLN A 77 5.02 0.18 -9.25
C GLN A 77 5.79 1.41 -8.72
N LYS A 78 5.58 2.59 -9.31
CA LYS A 78 6.20 3.83 -8.84
C LYS A 78 5.83 4.16 -7.39
N ALA A 79 4.59 3.91 -6.97
CA ALA A 79 4.17 4.11 -5.58
C ALA A 79 4.94 3.19 -4.62
N PHE A 80 4.99 1.89 -4.93
CA PHE A 80 5.76 0.90 -4.14
C PHE A 80 7.25 1.28 -4.05
N ASP A 81 7.88 1.57 -5.18
CA ASP A 81 9.30 1.95 -5.22
C ASP A 81 9.58 3.25 -4.49
N SER A 82 8.68 4.23 -4.56
CA SER A 82 8.84 5.50 -3.83
C SER A 82 8.86 5.26 -2.33
N VAL A 83 7.90 4.51 -1.79
CA VAL A 83 7.87 4.20 -0.35
C VAL A 83 9.08 3.37 0.07
N ARG A 84 9.48 2.39 -0.75
CA ARG A 84 10.65 1.55 -0.51
C ARG A 84 11.94 2.36 -0.43
N VAL A 85 12.22 3.18 -1.44
CA VAL A 85 13.46 3.94 -1.55
C VAL A 85 13.52 5.04 -0.50
N ILE A 86 12.46 5.82 -0.36
CA ILE A 86 12.40 6.94 0.59
C ILE A 86 12.46 6.42 2.03
N GLY A 87 11.67 5.39 2.38
CA GLY A 87 11.69 4.83 3.72
C GLY A 87 13.03 4.18 4.09
N ASN A 88 13.78 3.63 3.13
CA ASN A 88 15.15 3.19 3.37
C ASN A 88 16.12 4.35 3.53
N ALA A 89 16.05 5.35 2.65
CA ALA A 89 16.93 6.52 2.69
C ALA A 89 16.77 7.31 4.00
N ALA A 90 15.54 7.40 4.52
CA ALA A 90 15.23 8.11 5.75
C ALA A 90 16.10 7.67 6.95
N VAL A 91 16.43 6.38 7.02
CA VAL A 91 17.19 5.81 8.15
C VAL A 91 18.71 5.80 7.96
N HIS A 92 19.20 6.14 6.77
CA HIS A 92 20.62 6.14 6.45
C HIS A 92 21.17 7.58 6.33
N PRO A 93 22.15 7.97 7.18
CA PRO A 93 22.72 9.32 7.15
C PRO A 93 23.29 9.70 5.77
N GLY A 94 23.01 10.94 5.32
CA GLY A 94 23.62 11.54 4.13
C GLY A 94 22.96 11.21 2.78
N ILE A 95 21.87 10.44 2.75
CA ILE A 95 21.12 10.15 1.50
C ILE A 95 19.95 11.12 1.33
N MET A 96 19.16 11.31 2.37
CA MET A 96 18.00 12.21 2.39
C MET A 96 17.77 12.68 3.83
N ASP A 97 17.67 13.99 4.03
CA ASP A 97 17.23 14.55 5.30
C ASP A 97 15.70 14.69 5.28
N ILE A 98 15.02 13.75 5.92
CA ILE A 98 13.56 13.70 6.00
C ILE A 98 13.04 14.55 7.18
N ASP A 99 13.89 14.87 8.14
CA ASP A 99 13.50 15.67 9.31
C ASP A 99 13.28 17.14 8.91
N ASP A 100 13.99 17.61 7.88
CA ASP A 100 13.80 18.93 7.27
C ASP A 100 12.56 19.03 6.35
N ASN A 101 11.93 17.91 5.98
CA ASN A 101 10.80 17.90 5.05
C ASN A 101 9.69 16.91 5.47
N PRO A 102 8.86 17.29 6.47
CA PRO A 102 7.77 16.44 6.96
C PRO A 102 6.68 16.14 5.91
N ASP A 103 6.60 16.92 4.84
CA ASP A 103 5.65 16.70 3.73
C ASP A 103 5.98 15.45 2.92
N VAL A 104 7.25 15.03 2.91
CA VAL A 104 7.67 13.77 2.26
C VAL A 104 6.99 12.59 2.93
N VAL A 105 7.03 12.52 4.27
CA VAL A 105 6.40 11.44 5.02
C VAL A 105 4.89 11.45 4.84
N THR A 106 4.27 12.64 4.87
CA THR A 106 2.83 12.79 4.58
C THR A 106 2.48 12.27 3.18
N SER A 107 3.37 12.44 2.20
CA SER A 107 3.18 11.90 0.85
C SER A 107 3.29 10.38 0.81
N LEU A 108 4.15 9.76 1.62
CA LEU A 108 4.22 8.30 1.73
C LEU A 108 2.90 7.70 2.24
N PHE A 109 2.27 8.31 3.24
CA PHE A 109 0.96 7.88 3.73
C PHE A 109 -0.11 7.91 2.62
N LYS A 110 -0.09 8.94 1.77
CA LYS A 110 -0.99 9.04 0.61
C LYS A 110 -0.73 7.91 -0.39
N LEU A 111 0.54 7.61 -0.67
CA LEU A 111 0.91 6.51 -1.57
C LEU A 111 0.45 5.15 -1.04
N VAL A 112 0.59 4.88 0.26
CA VAL A 112 0.07 3.65 0.88
C VAL A 112 -1.44 3.54 0.69
N ASN A 113 -2.19 4.61 0.94
CA ASN A 113 -3.63 4.59 0.71
C ASN A 113 -3.99 4.35 -0.75
N ILE A 114 -3.27 4.96 -1.70
CA ILE A 114 -3.46 4.70 -3.14
C ILE A 114 -3.21 3.23 -3.49
N ILE A 115 -2.18 2.61 -2.90
CA ILE A 115 -1.88 1.19 -3.11
C ILE A 115 -3.05 0.33 -2.62
N VAL A 116 -3.53 0.56 -1.40
CA VAL A 116 -4.66 -0.19 -0.83
C VAL A 116 -5.92 0.00 -1.67
N GLU A 117 -6.22 1.24 -2.04
CA GLU A 117 -7.38 1.58 -2.85
C GLU A 117 -7.40 0.78 -4.15
N LYS A 118 -6.29 0.80 -4.89
CA LYS A 118 -6.21 0.17 -6.21
C LYS A 118 -6.09 -1.35 -6.16
N MET A 119 -5.47 -1.90 -5.13
CA MET A 119 -5.18 -3.34 -5.06
C MET A 119 -6.17 -4.14 -4.24
N ILE A 120 -6.95 -3.48 -3.37
CA ILE A 120 -7.86 -4.15 -2.43
C ILE A 120 -9.27 -3.59 -2.59
N THR A 121 -9.45 -2.28 -2.41
CA THR A 121 -10.78 -1.65 -2.38
C THR A 121 -11.46 -1.73 -3.75
N GLU A 122 -10.82 -1.24 -4.81
CA GLU A 122 -11.41 -1.26 -6.16
C GLU A 122 -11.77 -2.68 -6.64
N PRO A 123 -10.88 -3.70 -6.56
CA PRO A 123 -11.25 -5.08 -6.90
C PRO A 123 -12.45 -5.60 -6.09
N LYS A 124 -12.46 -5.35 -4.78
CA LYS A 124 -13.55 -5.77 -3.89
C LYS A 124 -14.88 -5.11 -4.26
N GLU A 125 -14.88 -3.82 -4.60
CA GLU A 125 -16.08 -3.10 -5.03
C GLU A 125 -16.59 -3.62 -6.38
N ILE A 126 -15.68 -3.86 -7.34
CA ILE A 126 -16.03 -4.43 -8.65
C ILE A 126 -16.65 -5.81 -8.49
N ASP A 127 -16.05 -6.68 -7.66
CA ASP A 127 -16.57 -8.02 -7.39
C ASP A 127 -17.93 -7.96 -6.71
N ALA A 128 -18.13 -7.05 -5.75
CA ALA A 128 -19.41 -6.86 -5.08
C ALA A 128 -20.52 -6.46 -6.08
N VAL A 129 -20.22 -5.60 -7.05
CA VAL A 129 -21.17 -5.24 -8.11
C VAL A 129 -21.40 -6.40 -9.08
N PHE A 130 -20.36 -7.16 -9.43
CA PHE A 130 -20.48 -8.34 -10.29
C PHE A 130 -21.37 -9.42 -9.67
N GLU A 131 -21.29 -9.60 -8.35
CA GLU A 131 -22.11 -10.56 -7.62
C GLU A 131 -23.61 -10.24 -7.63
N LEU A 132 -24.00 -8.98 -7.88
CA LEU A 132 -25.39 -8.57 -8.07
C LEU A 132 -26.01 -9.08 -9.37
N LEU A 133 -25.21 -9.59 -10.32
CA LEU A 133 -25.72 -10.15 -11.57
C LEU A 133 -26.49 -11.45 -11.31
N PRO A 134 -27.55 -11.77 -12.10
CA PRO A 134 -28.21 -13.07 -12.02
C PRO A 134 -27.27 -14.22 -12.38
N ASP A 135 -27.38 -15.36 -11.70
CA ASP A 135 -26.52 -16.53 -11.92
C ASP A 135 -26.54 -17.04 -13.37
N SER A 136 -27.70 -16.92 -14.04
CA SER A 136 -27.85 -17.27 -15.47
C SER A 136 -26.95 -16.44 -16.38
N ARG A 137 -26.66 -15.18 -16.02
CA ARG A 137 -25.75 -14.28 -16.74
C ARG A 137 -24.30 -14.54 -16.36
N LYS A 138 -24.01 -14.83 -15.08
CA LYS A 138 -22.66 -15.24 -14.63
C LYS A 138 -22.20 -16.52 -15.35
N ALA A 139 -23.07 -17.52 -15.46
CA ALA A 139 -22.78 -18.77 -16.16
C ALA A 139 -22.47 -18.56 -17.65
N GLY A 140 -23.19 -17.64 -18.31
CA GLY A 140 -22.91 -17.25 -19.70
C GLY A 140 -21.55 -16.58 -19.88
N ILE A 141 -21.14 -15.73 -18.92
CA ILE A 141 -19.81 -15.09 -18.92
C ILE A 141 -18.71 -16.13 -18.72
N ALA A 142 -18.86 -17.03 -17.73
CA ALA A 142 -17.90 -18.10 -17.49
C ALA A 142 -17.75 -19.05 -18.69
N ALA A 143 -18.84 -19.32 -19.43
CA ALA A 143 -18.79 -20.11 -20.66
C ALA A 143 -18.06 -19.40 -21.81
N ARG A 144 -18.15 -18.07 -21.90
CA ARG A 144 -17.41 -17.25 -22.87
C ARG A 144 -15.90 -17.25 -22.58
N ASP A 145 -15.53 -17.16 -21.30
CA ASP A 145 -14.13 -16.98 -20.89
C ASP A 145 -13.36 -18.31 -20.77
N LYS A 146 -14.04 -19.46 -20.93
CA LYS A 146 -13.39 -20.77 -21.05
C LYS A 146 -12.51 -20.80 -22.31
N PRO A 147 -11.22 -21.15 -22.21
CA PRO A 147 -10.37 -21.32 -23.38
C PRO A 147 -10.93 -22.44 -24.26
N LYS A 148 -11.07 -22.17 -25.57
CA LYS A 148 -11.41 -23.21 -26.54
C LYS A 148 -10.22 -24.17 -26.65
N THR A 149 -10.38 -25.37 -26.11
CA THR A 149 -9.51 -26.53 -26.38
C THR A 149 -9.56 -26.92 -27.83
#